data_AF-A0A2A2X3H6-F1
#
_entry.id   AF-A0A2A2X3H6-F1
#
_cell.length_a   1.000
_cell.length_b   1.000
_cell.length_c   1.000
_cell.angle_alpha   90.00
_cell.angle_beta   90.00
_cell.angle_gamma   90.00
#
_symmetry.space_group_name_H-M   'P 1'
#
loop_
_entity.id
_entity.type
_entity.pdbx_description
1 polymer ?
#
loop_
_entity_poly.entity_id
_entity_poly.type
_entity_poly.pdbx_seq_one_letter_code
_entity_poly.pdbx_strand_id
1 'polypeptide(L)'
;MENGRINTRINSDIKIKAEKYLAEHGLTLSEFVRIAVTTVANNGLPNNWGIPSPEINQSILEMVDDLNDPKLKRANSLSELESLLNE
;
A
#
# COMPACT_ATOMS: atom_id res chain seq x y z
N MET A 1 28.99 10.98 -8.47
CA MET A 1 27.78 10.23 -8.05
C MET A 1 27.96 8.81 -8.54
N GLU A 2 27.81 7.83 -7.66
CA GLU A 2 27.95 6.42 -8.01
C GLU A 2 26.65 5.94 -8.66
N ASN A 3 26.73 5.29 -9.82
CA ASN A 3 25.55 4.84 -10.56
C ASN A 3 25.17 3.41 -10.13
N GLY A 4 24.00 3.25 -9.50
CA GLY A 4 23.41 1.95 -9.20
C GLY A 4 22.68 1.35 -10.41
N ARG A 5 22.74 0.03 -10.58
CA ARG A 5 21.98 -0.70 -11.61
C ARG A 5 20.86 -1.53 -10.98
N ILE A 6 19.65 -1.39 -11.50
CA ILE A 6 18.50 -2.21 -11.11
C ILE A 6 18.27 -3.27 -12.19
N ASN A 7 18.29 -4.55 -11.81
CA ASN A 7 17.89 -5.66 -12.67
C ASN A 7 16.79 -6.44 -11.94
N THR A 8 15.65 -6.64 -12.61
CA THR A 8 14.51 -7.38 -12.05
C THR A 8 13.87 -8.28 -13.10
N ARG A 9 13.20 -9.34 -12.65
CA ARG A 9 12.39 -10.22 -13.49
C ARG A 9 10.95 -9.73 -13.48
N ILE A 10 10.34 -9.71 -14.65
CA ILE A 10 8.92 -9.37 -14.84
C ILE A 10 8.36 -10.24 -15.95
N ASN A 11 7.08 -10.60 -15.86
CA ASN A 11 6.39 -11.27 -16.95
C ASN A 11 6.46 -10.40 -18.23
N SER A 12 6.77 -11.02 -19.37
CA SER A 12 6.96 -10.33 -20.65
C SER A 12 5.76 -9.50 -21.07
N ASP A 13 4.55 -10.04 -20.89
CA ASP A 13 3.33 -9.40 -21.36
C ASP A 13 2.97 -8.21 -20.48
N ILE A 14 3.23 -8.32 -19.18
CA ILE A 14 3.08 -7.20 -18.24
C ILE A 14 4.08 -6.09 -18.58
N LYS A 15 5.33 -6.45 -18.89
CA LYS A 15 6.36 -5.50 -19.30
C LYS A 15 5.94 -4.73 -20.56
N ILE A 16 5.49 -5.44 -21.60
CA ILE A 16 5.07 -4.84 -22.86
C ILE A 16 3.87 -3.89 -22.65
N LYS A 17 2.87 -4.31 -21.86
CA LYS A 17 1.72 -3.47 -21.54
C LYS A 17 2.13 -2.19 -20.80
N ALA A 18 3.02 -2.31 -19.82
CA ALA A 18 3.53 -1.16 -19.06
C ALA A 18 4.35 -0.21 -19.95
N GLU A 19 5.23 -0.74 -20.80
CA GLU A 19 6.01 0.07 -21.75
C GLU A 19 5.11 0.86 -22.71
N LYS A 20 4.06 0.23 -23.24
CA LYS A 20 3.09 0.92 -24.12
C LYS A 20 2.37 2.05 -23.38
N TYR A 21 1.82 1.76 -22.20
CA TYR A 21 1.09 2.76 -21.41
C TYR A 21 1.99 3.94 -21.01
N LEU A 22 3.22 3.68 -20.56
CA LEU A 22 4.17 4.72 -20.19
C LEU A 22 4.57 5.56 -21.42
N ALA A 23 4.78 4.94 -22.58
CA ALA A 23 5.11 5.65 -23.81
C ALA A 23 3.99 6.60 -24.26
N GLU A 24 2.72 6.21 -24.10
CA GLU A 24 1.55 7.08 -24.34
C GLU A 24 1.55 8.32 -23.43
N HIS A 25 2.25 8.27 -22.30
CA HIS A 25 2.39 9.35 -21.33
C HIS A 25 3.79 10.00 -21.36
N GLY A 26 4.61 9.72 -22.39
CA GLY A 26 5.93 10.32 -22.55
C GLY A 26 7.00 9.82 -21.58
N LEU A 27 6.83 8.62 -21.03
CA LEU A 27 7.76 8.00 -20.08
C LEU A 27 8.30 6.67 -20.62
N THR A 28 9.58 6.42 -20.37
CA THR A 28 10.16 5.07 -20.50
C THR A 28 9.99 4.28 -19.20
N LEU A 29 10.06 2.95 -19.30
CA LEU A 29 10.08 2.08 -18.12
C LEU A 29 11.23 2.42 -17.18
N SER A 30 12.38 2.84 -17.72
CA SER A 30 13.54 3.21 -16.91
C SER A 30 13.33 4.49 -16.10
N GLU A 31 12.64 5.48 -16.68
CA GLU A 31 12.28 6.73 -16.00
C GLU A 31 11.25 6.46 -14.92
N PHE A 32 10.24 5.66 -15.24
CA PHE A 32 9.24 5.24 -14.26
C PHE A 32 9.87 4.55 -13.05
N VAL A 33 10.78 3.59 -13.26
CA VAL A 33 11.48 2.91 -12.15
C VAL A 33 12.31 3.90 -11.33
N ARG A 34 13.02 4.85 -11.97
CA ARG A 34 13.75 5.89 -11.24
C ARG A 34 12.82 6.74 -10.39
N ILE A 35 11.72 7.23 -10.98
CA ILE A 35 10.71 8.03 -10.27
C ILE A 35 10.15 7.25 -9.08
N ALA A 36 9.71 6.01 -9.27
CA ALA A 36 9.13 5.18 -8.22
C ALA A 36 10.12 4.96 -7.06
N VAL A 37 11.37 4.59 -7.37
CA VAL A 37 12.41 4.38 -6.34
C VAL A 37 12.74 5.68 -5.60
N THR A 38 12.83 6.80 -6.32
CA THR A 38 13.05 8.13 -5.71
C THR A 38 11.88 8.54 -4.84
N THR A 39 10.63 8.32 -5.25
CA THR A 39 9.45 8.60 -4.44
C THR A 39 9.45 7.77 -3.18
N VAL A 40 9.71 6.46 -3.26
CA VAL A 40 9.78 5.59 -2.08
C VAL A 40 10.84 6.07 -1.10
N ALA A 41 12.02 6.47 -1.59
CA ALA A 41 13.11 6.95 -0.76
C ALA A 41 12.79 8.26 -0.02
N ASN A 42 11.99 9.16 -0.62
CA ASN A 42 11.76 10.51 -0.07
C ASN A 42 10.38 10.67 0.59
N ASN A 43 9.38 9.89 0.17
CA ASN A 43 7.98 10.08 0.54
C ASN A 43 7.32 8.79 1.07
N GLY A 44 8.04 7.66 1.07
CA GLY A 44 7.46 6.35 1.39
C GLY A 44 6.66 5.76 0.22
N LEU A 45 5.96 4.64 0.48
CA LEU A 45 5.16 3.96 -0.53
C LEU A 45 4.01 4.86 -1.02
N PRO A 46 3.77 4.97 -2.34
CA PRO A 46 2.61 5.70 -2.83
C PRO A 46 1.30 5.08 -2.31
N ASN A 47 0.29 5.93 -2.15
CA ASN A 47 -1.05 5.50 -1.76
C ASN A 47 -1.53 4.38 -2.72
N ASN A 48 -2.16 3.35 -2.15
CA ASN A 48 -2.70 2.18 -2.87
C ASN A 48 -1.68 1.22 -3.49
N TRP A 49 -0.37 1.37 -3.23
CA TRP A 49 0.62 0.37 -3.63
C TRP A 49 0.73 -0.81 -2.65
N GLY A 50 0.20 -0.65 -1.44
CA GLY A 50 0.01 -1.74 -0.48
C GLY A 50 -1.40 -2.32 -0.58
N ILE A 51 -1.50 -3.64 -0.73
CA ILE A 51 -2.72 -4.37 -0.43
C ILE A 51 -2.67 -4.66 1.08
N PRO A 52 -3.76 -4.44 1.84
CA PRO A 52 -3.77 -4.82 3.25
C PRO A 52 -3.42 -6.30 3.39
N SER A 53 -2.64 -6.64 4.42
CA SER A 53 -2.36 -8.05 4.69
C SER A 53 -3.67 -8.80 4.99
N PRO A 54 -3.70 -10.14 4.84
CA PRO A 54 -4.87 -10.92 5.20
C PRO A 54 -5.38 -10.63 6.62
N GLU A 55 -4.48 -10.37 7.56
CA GLU A 55 -4.80 -10.04 8.95
C GLU A 55 -5.53 -8.69 9.05
N ILE A 56 -5.03 -7.64 8.36
CA ILE A 56 -5.69 -6.34 8.34
C ILE A 56 -7.06 -6.44 7.67
N ASN A 57 -7.17 -7.18 6.56
CA ASN A 57 -8.47 -7.40 5.92
C ASN A 57 -9.44 -8.11 6.87
N GLN A 58 -8.98 -9.09 7.64
CA GLN A 58 -9.81 -9.79 8.60
C GLN A 58 -10.29 -8.86 9.72
N SER A 59 -9.44 -7.98 10.25
CA SER A 59 -9.83 -6.97 11.25
C SER A 59 -10.85 -5.96 10.69
N ILE A 60 -10.74 -5.59 9.41
CA ILE A 60 -11.75 -4.73 8.76
C ILE A 60 -13.10 -5.47 8.67
N LEU A 61 -13.09 -6.74 8.28
CA LEU A 61 -14.31 -7.56 8.20
C LEU A 61 -14.95 -7.77 9.58
N GLU A 62 -14.16 -7.99 10.62
CA GLU A 62 -14.64 -8.08 12.00
C GLU A 62 -15.38 -6.80 12.43
N MET A 63 -14.82 -5.62 12.10
CA MET A 63 -15.49 -4.34 12.34
C MET A 63 -16.82 -4.23 11.55
N VAL A 64 -16.86 -4.70 10.31
CA VAL A 64 -18.10 -4.68 9.49
C VAL A 64 -19.17 -5.60 10.10
N ASP A 65 -18.78 -6.78 10.56
CA ASP A 65 -19.69 -7.71 11.22
C ASP A 65 -20.25 -7.12 12.53
N ASP A 66 -19.40 -6.44 13.31
CA ASP A 66 -19.77 -5.75 14.54
C ASP A 66 -20.82 -4.65 14.36
N LEU A 67 -20.89 -4.02 13.19
CA LEU A 67 -21.92 -3.02 12.89
C LEU A 67 -23.33 -3.62 12.87
N ASN A 68 -23.44 -4.91 12.51
CA ASN A 68 -24.72 -5.62 12.44
C ASN A 68 -25.02 -6.40 13.72
N ASP A 69 -23.99 -6.98 14.35
CA ASP A 69 -24.09 -7.78 15.57
C ASP A 69 -23.00 -7.36 16.57
N PRO A 70 -23.23 -6.30 17.38
CA PRO A 70 -22.21 -5.69 18.22
C PRO A 70 -21.65 -6.65 19.28
N LYS A 71 -20.35 -6.95 19.17
CA LYS A 71 -19.55 -7.84 20.03
C LYS A 71 -18.23 -7.24 20.47
N LEU A 72 -17.70 -6.25 19.74
CA LEU A 72 -16.46 -5.56 20.04
C LEU A 72 -16.66 -4.60 21.21
N LYS A 73 -15.60 -4.44 22.01
CA LYS A 73 -15.58 -3.46 23.11
C LYS A 73 -15.72 -2.05 22.54
N ARG A 74 -16.53 -1.22 23.19
CA ARG A 74 -16.78 0.17 22.80
C ARG A 74 -16.44 1.10 23.94
N ALA A 75 -15.88 2.25 23.61
CA ALA A 75 -15.69 3.34 24.54
C ALA A 75 -16.63 4.50 24.19
N ASN A 76 -17.22 5.11 25.21
CA ASN A 76 -18.07 6.30 25.10
C ASN A 76 -17.33 7.58 25.54
N SER A 77 -16.07 7.45 25.93
CA SER A 77 -15.19 8.56 26.32
C SER A 77 -13.74 8.25 26.00
N LEU A 78 -12.90 9.29 25.90
CA LEU A 78 -11.45 9.13 25.71
C LEU A 78 -10.82 8.32 26.83
N SER A 79 -11.20 8.58 28.09
CA SER A 79 -10.65 7.87 29.25
C SER A 79 -11.01 6.38 29.26
N GLU A 80 -12.22 6.03 28.82
CA GLU A 80 -12.62 4.63 28.65
C GLU A 80 -11.83 3.95 27.52
N LEU A 81 -11.62 4.65 26.39
CA LEU A 81 -10.79 4.14 25.30
C LEU A 81 -9.36 3.88 25.74
N GLU A 82 -8.76 4.82 26.47
CA GLU A 82 -7.40 4.68 27.01
C GLU A 82 -7.30 3.49 27.97
N SER A 83 -8.30 3.29 28.84
CA SER A 83 -8.31 2.12 29.72
C SER A 83 -8.34 0.80 28.93
N LEU A 84 -9.20 0.71 27.90
CA LEU A 84 -9.35 -0.49 27.07
C LEU A 84 -8.09 -0.82 26.24
N LEU A 85 -7.36 0.20 25.79
CA LEU A 85 -6.13 0.01 25.00
C LEU A 85 -4.91 -0.40 25.84
N ASN A 86 -4.98 -0.22 27.17
CA ASN A 86 -3.91 -0.55 28.11
C ASN A 86 -4.18 -1.82 28.95
N GLU A 87 -5.25 -2.57 28.65
CA GLU A 87 -5.50 -3.92 29.19
C GLU A 87 -4.51 -4.95 28.64
#